data_AF-A0A0S2MM95-F1
#
_entry.id   AF-A0A0S2MM95-F1
#
_cell.length_a   1.000
_cell.length_b   1.000
_cell.length_c   1.000
_cell.angle_alpha   90.00
_cell.angle_beta   90.00
_cell.angle_gamma   90.00
#
_symmetry.space_group_name_H-M   'P 1'
#
loop_
_entity.id
_entity.type
_entity.pdbx_description
1 polymer ?
#
loop_
_entity_poly.entity_id
_entity_poly.type
_entity_poly.pdbx_seq_one_letter_code
_entity_poly.pdbx_strand_id
1 'polypeptide(L)'
;RPLSRRCDASIALLVVSASGKLYSFSSGDNLGKILDRYLKQHADDFKALDRQSKGLNYGLHPELLEIVESKLLESNVGNVSVDSVIQLEDHLDNALSVIRARKTELMLKLVENLKEKEKLLKEENQVLASQMEKNNLVRAEADNME
;
A
#
# COMPACT_ATOMS: atom_id res chain seq x y z
N ARG A 1 -14.91 29.14 -8.98
CA ARG A 1 -16.14 29.74 -9.57
C ARG A 1 -15.91 30.66 -10.81
N PRO A 2 -14.71 31.11 -11.24
CA PRO A 2 -14.61 31.92 -12.46
C PRO A 2 -14.09 31.20 -13.74
N LEU A 3 -13.50 30.00 -13.67
CA LEU A 3 -12.86 29.38 -14.84
C LEU A 3 -13.82 28.72 -15.85
N SER A 4 -14.94 28.13 -15.42
CA SER A 4 -15.83 27.39 -16.34
C SER A 4 -16.74 28.27 -17.20
N ARG A 5 -16.87 29.57 -16.90
CA ARG A 5 -17.85 30.44 -17.57
C ARG A 5 -17.33 31.11 -18.85
N ARG A 6 -16.03 31.00 -19.14
CA ARG A 6 -15.39 31.67 -20.30
C ARG A 6 -14.71 30.72 -21.28
N CYS A 7 -14.64 29.41 -21.00
CA CYS A 7 -13.83 28.47 -21.77
C CYS A 7 -14.59 27.22 -22.25
N ASP A 8 -15.93 27.15 -22.15
CA ASP A 8 -16.71 25.93 -22.46
C ASP A 8 -16.08 24.63 -21.91
N ALA A 9 -15.53 24.74 -20.70
CA ALA A 9 -14.78 23.67 -20.07
C ALA A 9 -15.62 23.04 -18.96
N SER A 10 -15.75 21.71 -19.02
CA SER A 10 -16.32 20.91 -17.95
C SER A 10 -15.22 20.51 -16.96
N ILE A 11 -15.40 20.85 -15.69
CA ILE A 11 -14.40 20.65 -14.63
C ILE A 11 -15.05 19.84 -13.51
N ALA A 12 -14.36 18.79 -13.05
CA ALA A 12 -14.70 18.03 -11.84
C ALA A 12 -13.53 18.08 -10.86
N LEU A 13 -13.85 18.21 -9.56
CA LEU A 13 -12.89 18.12 -8.47
C LEU A 13 -13.40 17.05 -7.48
N LEU A 14 -12.57 16.06 -7.19
CA LEU A 14 -12.81 15.06 -6.15
C LEU A 14 -11.72 15.20 -5.09
N VAL A 15 -12.12 15.24 -3.83
CA VAL A 15 -11.21 15.30 -2.68
C VAL A 15 -11.60 14.21 -1.70
N VAL A 16 -10.64 13.36 -1.36
CA VAL A 16 -10.78 12.38 -0.28
C VAL A 16 -9.98 12.90 0.91
N SER A 17 -10.63 13.11 2.05
CA SER A 17 -9.93 13.50 3.27
C SER A 17 -9.09 12.36 3.83
N ALA A 18 -8.16 12.66 4.73
CA ALA A 18 -7.44 11.63 5.51
C ALA A 18 -8.38 10.71 6.31
N SER A 19 -9.61 11.16 6.59
CA SER A 19 -10.67 10.37 7.23
C SER A 19 -11.52 9.55 6.26
N GLY A 20 -11.21 9.55 4.97
CA GLY A 20 -11.94 8.80 3.94
C GLY A 20 -13.23 9.45 3.44
N LYS A 21 -13.56 10.67 3.88
CA LYS A 21 -14.76 11.38 3.39
C LYS A 21 -14.52 11.91 1.98
N LEU A 22 -15.47 11.63 1.09
CA LEU A 22 -15.44 12.09 -0.29
C LEU A 22 -16.22 13.41 -0.44
N TYR A 23 -15.54 14.40 -0.99
CA TYR A 23 -16.12 15.69 -1.38
C TYR A 23 -16.00 15.82 -2.89
N SER A 24 -17.07 16.27 -3.54
CA SER A 24 -17.07 16.46 -4.99
C SER A 24 -17.64 17.82 -5.37
N PHE A 25 -17.12 18.35 -6.47
CA PHE A 25 -17.60 19.56 -7.12
C PHE A 25 -17.54 19.38 -8.63
N SER A 26 -18.54 19.89 -9.34
CA SER A 26 -18.54 19.92 -10.80
C SER A 26 -19.05 21.27 -11.32
N SER A 27 -18.56 21.67 -12.50
CA SER A 27 -18.98 22.88 -13.20
C SER A 27 -18.90 22.69 -14.70
N GLY A 28 -19.83 23.29 -15.46
CA GLY A 28 -20.01 23.04 -16.89
C GLY A 28 -20.98 21.89 -17.12
N ASP A 29 -20.51 20.65 -16.93
CA ASP A 29 -21.31 19.43 -16.96
C ASP A 29 -21.56 18.85 -15.56
N ASN A 30 -22.47 17.88 -15.45
CA ASN A 30 -22.60 17.08 -14.24
C ASN A 30 -21.43 16.10 -14.09
N LEU A 31 -21.11 15.76 -12.84
CA LEU A 31 -19.99 14.90 -12.49
C LEU A 31 -20.02 13.54 -13.23
N GLY A 32 -21.19 12.91 -13.33
CA GLY A 32 -21.33 11.61 -13.99
C GLY A 32 -20.92 11.64 -15.47
N LYS A 33 -21.35 12.66 -16.22
CA LYS A 33 -20.97 12.85 -17.63
C LYS A 33 -19.48 13.13 -17.81
N ILE A 34 -18.88 13.88 -16.89
CA ILE A 34 -17.44 14.17 -16.91
C ILE A 34 -16.65 12.88 -16.66
N LEU A 35 -17.06 12.09 -15.66
CA LEU A 35 -16.44 10.81 -15.35
C LEU A 35 -16.59 9.79 -16.47
N ASP A 36 -17.78 9.66 -17.07
CA ASP A 36 -18.02 8.74 -18.19
C ASP A 36 -17.10 9.07 -19.39
N ARG A 37 -16.94 10.36 -19.72
CA ARG A 37 -16.03 10.80 -20.80
C ARG A 37 -14.57 10.48 -20.48
N TYR A 38 -14.15 10.74 -19.23
CA TYR A 38 -12.79 10.44 -18.76
C TYR A 38 -12.50 8.94 -18.81
N LEU A 39 -13.40 8.12 -18.28
CA LEU A 39 -13.28 6.66 -18.25
C LEU A 39 -13.20 6.06 -19.65
N LYS A 40 -14.01 6.56 -20.59
CA LYS A 40 -13.95 6.13 -22.00
C LYS A 40 -12.64 6.49 -22.68
N GLN A 41 -12.07 7.66 -22.40
CA GLN A 41 -10.81 8.11 -22.98
C GLN A 41 -9.60 7.38 -22.39
N HIS A 42 -9.66 7.01 -21.10
CA HIS A 42 -8.57 6.35 -20.38
C HIS A 42 -8.79 4.84 -20.19
N ALA A 43 -9.69 4.23 -20.95
CA ALA A 43 -10.07 2.82 -20.78
C ALA A 43 -8.88 1.85 -20.85
N ASP A 44 -7.86 2.16 -21.65
CA ASP A 44 -6.66 1.32 -21.78
C ASP A 44 -5.65 1.51 -20.62
N ASP A 45 -5.61 2.70 -20.01
CA ASP A 45 -4.82 2.95 -18.79
C ASP A 45 -5.39 2.15 -17.60
N PHE A 46 -6.73 2.04 -17.52
CA PHE A 46 -7.38 1.21 -16.51
C PHE A 46 -7.10 -0.28 -16.71
N LYS A 47 -7.04 -0.78 -17.94
CA LYS A 47 -6.64 -2.18 -18.21
C LYS A 47 -5.19 -2.45 -17.83
N ALA A 48 -4.31 -1.47 -17.99
CA ALA A 48 -2.92 -1.58 -17.55
C ALA A 48 -2.82 -1.59 -16.01
N LEU A 49 -3.59 -0.74 -15.33
CA LEU A 49 -3.65 -0.69 -13.86
C LEU A 49 -4.27 -1.97 -13.27
N ASP A 50 -5.31 -2.53 -13.89
CA ASP A 50 -5.95 -3.79 -13.48
C ASP A 50 -5.01 -5.00 -13.66
N ARG A 51 -4.17 -5.00 -14.70
CA ARG A 51 -3.10 -6.00 -14.86
C ARG A 51 -2.01 -5.85 -13.80
N GLN A 52 -1.70 -4.62 -13.38
CA GLN A 52 -0.71 -4.34 -12.34
C GLN A 52 -1.24 -4.66 -10.93
N SER A 53 -2.52 -4.41 -10.66
CA SER A 53 -3.16 -4.76 -9.39
C SER A 53 -3.27 -6.28 -9.21
N LYS A 54 -3.56 -7.03 -10.28
CA LYS A 54 -3.52 -8.51 -10.29
C LYS A 54 -2.12 -9.09 -10.06
N GLY A 55 -1.06 -8.34 -10.38
CA GLY A 55 0.32 -8.70 -10.05
C GLY A 55 0.70 -8.45 -8.59
N LEU A 56 0.01 -7.51 -7.93
CA LEU A 56 0.09 -7.24 -6.50
C LEU A 56 -0.97 -8.07 -5.78
N ASN A 57 -0.85 -9.39 -5.87
CA ASN A 57 -1.56 -10.35 -5.04
C ASN A 57 -1.09 -10.18 -3.58
N TYR A 58 -1.50 -9.10 -2.92
CA TYR A 58 -1.74 -9.17 -1.48
C TYR A 58 -2.83 -10.21 -1.36
N GLY A 59 -2.50 -11.38 -0.80
CA GLY A 59 -3.35 -12.57 -0.75
C GLY A 59 -4.69 -12.32 -0.06
N LEU A 60 -5.58 -11.59 -0.73
CA LEU A 60 -7.00 -11.66 -0.52
C LEU A 60 -7.37 -13.02 -1.07
N HIS A 61 -7.75 -13.90 -0.16
CA HIS A 61 -8.21 -15.24 -0.48
C HIS A 61 -9.24 -15.11 -1.62
N PRO A 62 -9.08 -15.81 -2.76
CA PRO A 62 -10.03 -15.73 -3.86
C PRO A 62 -11.46 -16.01 -3.40
N GLU A 63 -11.63 -16.85 -2.38
CA GLU A 63 -12.91 -17.12 -1.71
C GLU A 63 -13.52 -15.89 -1.02
N LEU A 64 -12.71 -15.02 -0.40
CA LEU A 64 -13.20 -13.77 0.20
C LEU A 64 -13.67 -12.79 -0.88
N LEU A 65 -12.96 -12.74 -2.01
CA LEU A 65 -13.34 -11.91 -3.15
C LEU A 65 -14.64 -12.42 -3.78
N GLU A 66 -14.75 -13.73 -3.98
CA GLU A 66 -15.95 -14.39 -4.52
C GLU A 66 -17.17 -14.21 -3.60
N ILE A 67 -16.99 -14.29 -2.27
CA ILE A 67 -18.05 -14.02 -1.30
C ILE A 67 -18.52 -12.56 -1.38
N VAL A 68 -17.59 -11.61 -1.47
CA VAL A 68 -17.91 -10.18 -1.58
C VAL A 68 -18.60 -9.88 -2.91
N GLU A 69 -18.11 -10.41 -4.02
CA GLU A 69 -18.70 -10.19 -5.34
C GLU A 69 -20.09 -10.84 -5.44
N SER A 70 -20.23 -12.11 -5.07
CA SER A 70 -21.51 -12.82 -5.18
C SER A 70 -22.56 -12.32 -4.18
N LYS A 71 -22.18 -12.01 -2.93
CA LYS A 71 -23.15 -11.59 -1.90
C LYS A 71 -23.44 -10.10 -1.84
N LEU A 72 -22.59 -9.22 -2.38
CA LEU A 72 -22.83 -7.77 -2.32
C LEU A 72 -23.10 -7.12 -3.68
N LEU A 73 -22.54 -7.66 -4.77
CA LEU A 73 -22.72 -7.08 -6.10
C LEU A 73 -23.83 -7.77 -6.90
N GLU A 74 -24.00 -9.09 -6.75
CA GLU A 74 -25.00 -9.87 -7.51
C GLU A 74 -26.32 -10.09 -6.76
N SER A 75 -26.34 -10.02 -5.42
CA SER A 75 -27.59 -10.15 -4.68
C SER A 75 -28.39 -8.85 -4.80
N ASN A 76 -29.56 -8.96 -5.43
CA ASN A 76 -30.56 -7.90 -5.51
C ASN A 76 -30.80 -7.34 -4.08
N VAL A 77 -30.38 -6.09 -3.81
CA VAL A 77 -30.27 -5.44 -2.48
C VAL A 77 -31.57 -5.45 -1.66
N GLY A 78 -32.70 -5.84 -2.26
CA GLY A 78 -33.99 -6.01 -1.57
C GLY A 78 -34.17 -7.29 -0.75
N ASN A 79 -33.26 -8.28 -0.82
CA ASN A 79 -33.49 -9.61 -0.20
C ASN A 79 -32.37 -10.13 0.72
N VAL A 80 -31.38 -9.29 1.08
CA VAL A 80 -30.28 -9.66 1.98
C VAL A 80 -30.76 -9.50 3.43
N SER A 81 -30.72 -10.59 4.22
CA SER A 81 -31.11 -10.53 5.64
C SER A 81 -30.06 -9.82 6.48
N VAL A 82 -30.50 -9.10 7.52
CA VAL A 82 -29.60 -8.40 8.47
C VAL A 82 -28.59 -9.38 9.08
N ASP A 83 -29.02 -10.61 9.41
CA ASP A 83 -28.14 -11.64 9.97
C ASP A 83 -27.00 -12.02 9.02
N SER A 84 -27.26 -12.06 7.71
CA SER A 84 -26.22 -12.39 6.72
C SER A 84 -25.17 -11.27 6.57
N VAL A 85 -25.57 -10.02 6.79
CA VAL A 85 -24.65 -8.87 6.79
C VAL A 85 -23.78 -8.90 8.04
N ILE A 86 -24.36 -9.17 9.22
CA ILE A 86 -23.62 -9.29 10.48
C ILE A 86 -22.59 -10.42 10.41
N GLN A 87 -22.98 -11.58 9.86
CA GLN A 87 -22.03 -12.70 9.67
C GLN A 87 -20.89 -12.34 8.72
N LEU A 88 -21.15 -11.55 7.68
CA LEU A 88 -20.12 -11.10 6.75
C LEU A 88 -19.16 -10.12 7.41
N GLU A 89 -19.68 -9.19 8.22
CA GLU A 89 -18.88 -8.24 9.01
C GLU A 89 -17.95 -8.99 9.98
N ASP A 90 -18.47 -9.94 10.75
CA ASP A 90 -17.68 -10.73 11.69
C ASP A 90 -16.59 -11.56 10.97
N HIS A 91 -16.91 -12.12 9.81
CA HIS A 91 -15.92 -12.87 9.03
C HIS A 91 -14.81 -11.95 8.50
N LEU A 92 -15.15 -10.74 8.04
CA LEU A 92 -14.19 -9.77 7.57
C LEU A 92 -13.30 -9.25 8.71
N ASP A 93 -13.88 -8.97 9.87
CA ASP A 93 -13.15 -8.52 11.06
C ASP A 93 -12.17 -9.58 11.56
N ASN A 94 -12.60 -10.85 11.59
CA ASN A 94 -11.73 -11.97 11.94
C ASN A 94 -10.58 -12.14 10.94
N ALA A 95 -10.86 -12.08 9.63
CA ALA A 95 -9.83 -12.15 8.60
C ALA A 95 -8.82 -11.00 8.72
N LEU A 96 -9.29 -9.77 8.93
CA LEU A 96 -8.43 -8.60 9.15
C LEU A 96 -7.58 -8.74 10.42
N SER A 97 -8.16 -9.27 11.50
CA SER A 97 -7.44 -9.53 12.75
C SER A 97 -6.28 -10.50 12.54
N VAL A 98 -6.52 -11.62 11.85
CA VAL A 98 -5.49 -12.62 11.52
C VAL A 98 -4.38 -12.00 10.66
N ILE A 99 -4.74 -11.23 9.63
CA ILE A 99 -3.78 -10.55 8.75
C ILE A 99 -2.91 -9.58 9.56
N ARG A 100 -3.53 -8.77 10.43
CA ARG A 100 -2.79 -7.81 11.27
C ARG A 100 -1.85 -8.54 12.23
N ALA A 101 -2.29 -9.61 12.87
CA ALA A 101 -1.46 -10.42 13.76
C ALA A 101 -0.25 -10.99 13.01
N ARG A 102 -0.46 -11.58 11.83
CA ARG A 102 0.61 -12.14 11.02
C ARG A 102 1.59 -11.07 10.53
N LYS A 103 1.09 -9.91 10.11
CA LYS A 103 1.94 -8.78 9.72
C LYS A 103 2.84 -8.34 10.88
N THR A 104 2.28 -8.21 12.08
CA THR A 104 3.04 -7.84 13.28
C THR A 104 4.11 -8.88 13.61
N GLU A 105 3.77 -10.16 13.57
CA GLU A 105 4.72 -11.26 13.81
C GLU A 105 5.91 -11.20 12.83
N LEU A 106 5.65 -10.99 11.54
CA LEU A 106 6.70 -10.88 10.52
C LEU A 106 7.56 -9.63 10.70
N MET A 107 6.97 -8.50 11.06
CA MET A 107 7.72 -7.27 11.34
C MET A 107 8.63 -7.43 12.56
N LEU A 108 8.16 -8.10 13.61
CA LEU A 108 8.99 -8.39 14.79
C LEU A 108 10.20 -9.27 14.43
N LYS A 109 9.99 -10.34 13.65
CA LYS A 109 11.09 -11.19 13.15
C LYS A 109 12.10 -10.41 12.31
N LEU A 110 11.63 -9.50 11.46
CA LEU A 110 12.51 -8.65 10.67
C LEU A 110 13.36 -7.73 11.57
N VAL A 111 12.76 -7.12 12.59
CA VAL A 111 13.48 -6.27 13.55
C VAL A 111 14.54 -7.07 14.31
N GLU A 112 14.24 -8.29 14.75
CA GLU A 112 15.20 -9.16 15.42
C GLU A 112 16.38 -9.52 14.52
N ASN A 113 16.12 -9.94 13.29
CA ASN A 113 17.17 -10.25 12.31
C ASN A 113 18.06 -9.04 12.03
N LEU A 114 17.48 -7.84 11.92
CA LEU A 114 18.24 -6.61 11.68
C LEU A 114 19.12 -6.25 12.89
N LYS A 115 18.64 -6.44 14.11
CA LYS A 115 19.44 -6.22 15.33
C LYS A 115 20.62 -7.18 15.42
N GLU A 116 20.42 -8.45 15.08
CA GLU A 116 21.50 -9.44 15.06
C GLU A 116 22.54 -9.08 13.99
N LYS A 117 22.10 -8.69 12.80
CA LYS A 117 22.99 -8.23 11.73
C LYS A 117 23.77 -6.97 12.12
N GLU A 118 23.13 -6.00 12.78
CA GLU A 118 23.80 -4.82 13.30
C GLU A 118 24.91 -5.18 14.30
N LYS A 119 24.64 -6.14 15.20
CA LYS A 119 25.62 -6.63 16.18
C LYS A 119 26.83 -7.25 15.49
N LEU A 120 26.62 -8.16 14.54
CA LEU A 120 27.69 -8.82 13.80
C LEU A 120 28.57 -7.80 13.03
N LEU A 121 27.95 -6.83 12.38
CA LEU A 121 28.68 -5.77 11.66
C LEU A 121 29.48 -4.87 12.60
N LYS A 122 28.98 -4.61 13.81
CA LYS A 122 29.74 -3.85 14.84
C LYS A 122 30.97 -4.63 15.30
N GLU A 123 30.83 -5.93 15.55
CA GLU A 123 31.94 -6.81 15.94
C GLU A 123 33.00 -6.89 14.83
N GLU A 124 32.58 -7.09 13.57
CA GLU A 124 33.47 -7.12 12.41
C GLU A 124 34.23 -5.79 12.24
N ASN A 125 33.52 -4.65 12.33
CA ASN A 125 34.14 -3.33 12.24
C ASN A 125 35.17 -3.09 13.36
N GLN A 126 34.90 -3.57 14.58
CA GLN A 126 35.86 -3.45 15.69
C GLN A 126 37.14 -4.27 15.45
N VAL A 127 37.00 -5.47 14.90
CA VAL A 127 38.14 -6.33 14.53
C VAL A 127 38.97 -5.65 13.44
N LEU A 128 38.31 -5.15 12.38
CA LEU A 128 38.98 -4.44 11.28
C LEU A 128 39.70 -3.18 11.75
N ALA A 129 39.06 -2.38 12.61
CA ALA A 129 39.68 -1.18 13.19
C ALA A 129 40.95 -1.53 14.00
N SER A 130 40.90 -2.59 14.80
CA SER A 130 42.06 -3.06 15.57
C SER A 130 43.19 -3.58 14.68
N GLN A 131 42.86 -4.23 13.56
CA GLN A 131 43.85 -4.67 12.57
C GLN A 131 44.50 -3.49 11.84
N MET A 132 43.70 -2.47 11.49
CA MET A 132 44.19 -1.24 10.87
C MET A 132 45.18 -0.50 11.79
N GLU A 133 44.86 -0.36 13.08
CA GLU A 133 45.78 0.23 14.06
C GLU A 133 47.09 -0.54 14.16
N LYS A 134 47.04 -1.87 14.24
CA LYS A 134 48.24 -2.72 14.26
C LYS A 134 49.10 -2.55 13.00
N ASN A 135 48.48 -2.57 11.82
CA ASN A 135 49.20 -2.40 10.55
C ASN A 135 49.85 -1.01 10.43
N ASN A 136 49.19 0.04 10.95
CA ASN A 136 49.75 1.38 10.98
C ASN A 136 50.94 1.48 11.94
N LEU A 137 50.89 0.80 13.08
CA LEU A 137 52.00 0.75 14.04
C LEU A 137 53.22 0.02 13.43
N VAL A 138 53.00 -1.13 12.78
CA VAL A 138 54.06 -1.87 12.08
C VAL A 138 54.70 -1.04 10.97
N ARG A 139 53.91 -0.26 10.22
CA ARG A 139 54.45 0.68 9.22
C ARG A 139 55.29 1.80 9.84
N ALA A 140 54.81 2.42 10.92
CA ALA A 140 55.56 3.47 11.62
C ALA A 140 56.86 2.96 12.25
N GLU A 141 56.90 1.69 12.69
CA GLU A 141 58.12 1.04 13.18
C GLU A 141 59.11 0.71 12.05
N ALA A 142 58.61 0.33 10.86
CA ALA A 142 59.44 0.11 9.68
C ALA A 142 60.07 1.42 9.16
N ASP A 143 59.29 2.50 9.11
CA ASP A 143 59.75 3.82 8.67
C ASP A 143 60.75 4.47 9.65
N ASN A 144 60.78 4.05 10.92
CA ASN A 144 61.76 4.52 11.92
C ASN A 144 63.07 3.69 11.94
N MET A 145 63.14 2.60 11.18
CA MET A 145 64.33 1.75 11.06
C MET A 145 65.14 1.97 9.77
N GLU A 146 64.60 2.73 8.80
CA GLU A 146 65.33 3.30 7.65
C GLU A 146 65.94 4.67 7.99
#